data_AF-A0A9D1IWR2-F1
#
_entry.id   AF-A0A9D1IWR2-F1
#
_cell.length_a   1.000
_cell.length_b   1.000
_cell.length_c   1.000
_cell.angle_alpha   90.00
_cell.angle_beta   90.00
_cell.angle_gamma   90.00
#
_symmetry.space_group_name_H-M   'P 1'
#
loop_
_entity.id
_entity.type
_entity.pdbx_description
1 polymer ?
#
loop_
_entity_poly.entity_id
_entity_poly.type
_entity_poly.pdbx_seq_one_letter_code
_entity_poly.pdbx_strand_id
1 'polypeptide(L)'
;MSADKEKLLAELDRCVLEMEDEAVTGVAQEYVNNGYNAYEGIVNGLSRGMEKAGELYEQEEYFVPELLICSDAMYNGLDVLRPHLPKDASRGSVAVVIGVVQGDTHDIGKNLVKIMLEAAGFQVYDLGRDVEPRAFVEKAKEVGARIICLSTLMTTTMHNMKAVVDLLREEGLQDQIKVMIGGGPVSQAYAAQIGADAYTTDAAAAAGWAKGMVAASQKE
;
A
#
# COMPACT_ATOMS: atom_id res chain seq x y z
N MET A 1 -1.53 -20.56 -16.49
CA MET A 1 -2.77 -20.17 -15.76
C MET A 1 -3.96 -20.71 -16.55
N SER A 2 -5.16 -20.88 -15.97
CA SER A 2 -6.31 -21.26 -16.81
C SER A 2 -6.72 -20.07 -17.68
N ALA A 3 -7.21 -20.31 -18.89
CA ALA A 3 -7.67 -19.26 -19.80
C ALA A 3 -8.77 -18.39 -19.16
N ASP A 4 -9.60 -19.00 -18.30
CA ASP A 4 -10.68 -18.31 -17.60
C ASP A 4 -10.14 -17.33 -16.55
N LYS A 5 -9.05 -17.68 -15.84
CA LYS A 5 -8.41 -16.77 -14.88
C LYS A 5 -7.85 -15.53 -15.57
N GLU A 6 -7.16 -15.71 -16.70
CA GLU A 6 -6.59 -14.59 -17.47
C GLU A 6 -7.70 -13.68 -18.02
N LYS A 7 -8.81 -14.27 -18.47
CA LYS A 7 -9.99 -13.51 -18.90
C LYS A 7 -10.57 -12.65 -17.78
N LEU A 8 -10.76 -13.20 -16.57
CA LEU A 8 -11.29 -12.43 -15.45
C LEU A 8 -10.32 -11.36 -14.95
N LEU A 9 -9.01 -11.60 -14.99
CA LEU A 9 -8.01 -10.57 -14.68
C LEU A 9 -8.09 -9.41 -15.68
N ALA A 10 -8.17 -9.72 -16.98
CA ALA A 10 -8.32 -8.71 -18.02
C ALA A 10 -9.66 -7.94 -17.89
N GLU A 11 -10.71 -8.61 -17.42
CA GLU A 11 -12.00 -7.97 -17.19
C GLU A 11 -11.97 -7.04 -15.96
N LEU A 12 -11.31 -7.43 -14.86
CA LEU A 12 -11.10 -6.54 -13.69
C LEU A 12 -10.32 -5.28 -14.09
N ASP A 13 -9.26 -5.46 -14.88
CA ASP A 13 -8.45 -4.40 -15.47
C ASP A 13 -9.31 -3.47 -16.36
N ARG A 14 -10.10 -4.04 -17.29
CA ARG A 14 -11.03 -3.29 -18.14
C ARG A 14 -12.04 -2.51 -17.31
N CYS A 15 -12.66 -3.13 -16.30
CA CYS A 15 -13.69 -2.46 -15.51
C CYS A 15 -13.16 -1.22 -14.81
N VAL A 16 -11.94 -1.28 -14.25
CA VAL A 16 -11.31 -0.12 -13.64
C VAL A 16 -10.99 0.94 -14.69
N LEU A 17 -10.36 0.55 -15.81
CA LEU A 17 -9.97 1.47 -16.87
C LEU A 17 -11.18 2.18 -17.50
N GLU A 18 -12.23 1.44 -17.82
CA GLU A 18 -13.42 1.94 -18.52
C GLU A 18 -14.51 2.47 -17.57
N MET A 19 -14.19 2.68 -16.29
CA MET A 19 -15.10 3.28 -15.30
C MET A 19 -16.39 2.46 -15.05
N GLU A 20 -16.32 1.13 -15.18
CA GLU A 20 -17.44 0.20 -15.04
C GLU A 20 -17.65 -0.21 -13.57
N ASP A 21 -18.01 0.78 -12.75
CA ASP A 21 -18.10 0.66 -11.29
C ASP A 21 -19.09 -0.43 -10.83
N GLU A 22 -20.22 -0.58 -11.52
CA GLU A 22 -21.20 -1.61 -11.18
C GLU A 22 -20.72 -3.02 -11.54
N ALA A 23 -20.02 -3.16 -12.68
CA ALA A 23 -19.60 -4.44 -13.21
C ALA A 23 -18.42 -5.05 -12.43
N VAL A 24 -17.49 -4.20 -11.95
CA VAL A 24 -16.25 -4.66 -11.29
C VAL A 24 -16.53 -5.58 -10.09
N THR A 25 -17.60 -5.31 -9.34
CA THR A 25 -17.98 -6.11 -8.17
C THR A 25 -18.42 -7.52 -8.57
N GLY A 26 -19.18 -7.65 -9.65
CA GLY A 26 -19.62 -8.94 -10.19
C GLY A 26 -18.45 -9.78 -10.70
N VAL A 27 -17.52 -9.14 -11.42
CA VAL A 27 -16.30 -9.80 -11.93
C VAL A 27 -15.40 -10.23 -10.78
N ALA A 28 -15.22 -9.38 -9.75
CA ALA A 28 -14.44 -9.72 -8.56
C ALA A 28 -15.06 -10.89 -7.79
N GLN A 29 -16.40 -10.93 -7.69
CA GLN A 29 -17.11 -12.01 -7.04
C GLN A 29 -16.95 -13.33 -7.81
N GLU A 30 -17.05 -13.29 -9.14
CA GLU A 30 -16.81 -14.45 -9.99
C GLU A 30 -15.36 -14.94 -9.84
N TYR A 31 -14.39 -14.03 -9.79
CA TYR A 31 -12.97 -14.35 -9.61
C TYR A 31 -12.72 -15.16 -8.33
N VAL A 32 -13.28 -14.72 -7.20
CA VAL A 32 -13.12 -15.44 -5.92
C VAL A 32 -13.96 -16.72 -5.85
N ASN A 33 -15.13 -16.77 -6.50
CA ASN A 33 -15.96 -17.98 -6.58
C ASN A 33 -15.26 -19.12 -7.32
N ASN A 34 -14.40 -18.81 -8.28
CA ASN A 34 -13.56 -19.78 -8.98
C ASN A 34 -12.33 -20.23 -8.14
N GLY A 35 -12.19 -19.74 -6.91
CA GLY A 35 -11.08 -20.10 -6.01
C GLY A 35 -9.73 -19.52 -6.42
N TYR A 36 -9.72 -18.48 -7.26
CA TYR A 36 -8.49 -17.81 -7.66
C TYR A 36 -7.93 -16.93 -6.54
N ASN A 37 -6.61 -16.72 -6.57
CA ASN A 37 -5.91 -15.95 -5.53
C ASN A 37 -6.30 -14.47 -5.58
N ALA A 38 -7.04 -14.00 -4.57
CA ALA A 38 -7.49 -12.62 -4.46
C ALA A 38 -6.36 -11.57 -4.59
N TYR A 39 -5.15 -11.89 -4.11
CA TYR A 39 -3.99 -11.00 -4.26
C TYR A 39 -3.66 -10.73 -5.72
N GLU A 40 -3.68 -11.78 -6.55
CA GLU A 40 -3.44 -11.63 -7.98
C GLU A 40 -4.58 -10.86 -8.67
N GLY A 41 -5.82 -11.03 -8.23
CA GLY A 41 -6.96 -10.24 -8.73
C GLY A 41 -6.79 -8.74 -8.47
N ILE A 42 -6.25 -8.40 -7.29
CA ILE A 42 -5.96 -7.00 -6.93
C ILE A 42 -4.80 -6.45 -7.77
N VAL A 43 -3.64 -7.12 -7.76
CA VAL A 43 -2.42 -6.57 -8.39
C VAL A 43 -2.46 -6.65 -9.92
N ASN A 44 -2.86 -7.78 -10.48
CA ASN A 44 -2.82 -8.03 -11.93
C ASN A 44 -4.12 -7.65 -12.64
N GLY A 45 -5.19 -7.37 -11.89
CA GLY A 45 -6.48 -6.89 -12.40
C GLY A 45 -6.69 -5.43 -12.04
N LEU A 46 -7.17 -5.17 -10.82
CA LEU A 46 -7.60 -3.83 -10.39
C LEU A 46 -6.49 -2.77 -10.46
N SER A 47 -5.32 -3.05 -9.86
CA SER A 47 -4.19 -2.12 -9.85
C SER A 47 -3.63 -1.88 -11.25
N ARG A 48 -3.67 -2.89 -12.12
CA ARG A 48 -3.27 -2.75 -13.53
C ARG A 48 -4.19 -1.79 -14.30
N GLY A 49 -5.50 -1.87 -14.07
CA GLY A 49 -6.44 -0.93 -14.66
C GLY A 49 -6.18 0.52 -14.21
N MET A 50 -5.89 0.69 -12.91
CA MET A 50 -5.54 2.02 -12.36
C MET A 50 -4.21 2.56 -12.91
N GLU A 51 -3.20 1.70 -13.09
CA GLU A 51 -1.92 2.07 -13.70
C GLU A 51 -2.13 2.62 -15.11
N LYS A 52 -2.91 1.93 -15.95
CA LYS A 52 -3.26 2.40 -17.29
C LYS A 52 -4.08 3.69 -17.29
N ALA A 53 -5.01 3.85 -16.34
CA ALA A 53 -5.74 5.10 -16.19
C ALA A 53 -4.78 6.27 -15.89
N GLY A 54 -3.74 6.02 -15.08
CA GLY A 54 -2.64 6.96 -14.86
C GLY A 54 -1.87 7.28 -16.14
N GLU A 55 -1.53 6.27 -16.95
CA GLU A 55 -0.87 6.48 -18.25
C GLU A 55 -1.73 7.33 -19.21
N LEU A 56 -3.04 7.10 -19.25
CA LEU A 56 -3.97 7.90 -20.07
C LEU A 56 -4.09 9.34 -19.56
N TYR A 57 -4.02 9.55 -18.24
CA TYR A 57 -3.98 10.89 -17.67
C TYR A 57 -2.69 11.63 -18.05
N GLU A 58 -1.53 10.95 -18.00
CA GLU A 58 -0.25 11.52 -18.45
C GLU A 58 -0.25 11.86 -19.95
N GLN A 59 -1.04 11.14 -20.74
CA GLN A 59 -1.25 11.37 -22.17
C GLN A 59 -2.32 12.44 -22.46
N GLU A 60 -2.90 13.07 -21.43
CA GLU A 60 -3.99 14.05 -21.54
C GLU A 60 -5.29 13.48 -22.15
N GLU A 61 -5.45 12.16 -22.16
CA GLU A 61 -6.67 11.47 -22.62
C GLU A 61 -7.71 11.35 -21.49
N TYR A 62 -7.26 11.13 -20.25
CA TYR A 62 -8.11 11.18 -19.06
C TYR A 62 -7.87 12.47 -18.29
N PHE A 63 -8.91 12.98 -17.63
CA PHE A 63 -8.80 14.08 -16.70
C PHE A 63 -9.05 13.60 -15.27
N VAL A 64 -8.97 14.53 -14.32
CA VAL A 64 -9.19 14.25 -12.90
C VAL A 64 -10.55 13.57 -12.63
N PRO A 65 -11.68 13.97 -13.26
CA PRO A 65 -12.96 13.28 -13.05
C PRO A 65 -12.92 11.80 -13.41
N GLU A 66 -12.31 11.43 -14.53
CA GLU A 66 -12.20 10.03 -14.98
C GLU A 66 -11.35 9.22 -14.00
N LEU A 67 -10.23 9.78 -13.53
CA LEU A 67 -9.39 9.13 -12.51
C LEU A 67 -10.13 8.87 -11.19
N LEU A 68 -11.01 9.78 -10.78
CA LEU A 68 -11.82 9.58 -9.58
C LEU A 68 -12.78 8.40 -9.74
N ILE A 69 -13.42 8.26 -10.90
CA ILE A 69 -14.34 7.14 -11.16
C ILE A 69 -13.57 5.83 -11.29
N CYS A 70 -12.39 5.83 -11.93
CA CYS A 70 -11.50 4.66 -11.97
C CYS A 70 -11.10 4.22 -10.55
N SER A 71 -10.80 5.19 -9.68
CA SER A 71 -10.49 4.94 -8.27
C SER A 71 -11.67 4.31 -7.53
N ASP A 72 -12.89 4.81 -7.75
CA ASP A 72 -14.11 4.24 -7.13
C ASP A 72 -14.33 2.78 -7.58
N ALA A 73 -14.22 2.51 -8.88
CA ALA A 73 -14.30 1.15 -9.43
C ALA A 73 -13.22 0.21 -8.84
N MET A 74 -11.99 0.71 -8.69
CA MET A 74 -10.91 -0.03 -8.05
C MET A 74 -11.26 -0.37 -6.59
N TYR A 75 -11.75 0.59 -5.81
CA TYR A 75 -12.11 0.37 -4.40
C TYR A 75 -13.29 -0.61 -4.25
N ASN A 76 -14.29 -0.52 -5.12
CA ASN A 76 -15.43 -1.44 -5.12
C ASN A 76 -14.99 -2.88 -5.43
N GLY A 77 -14.09 -3.08 -6.39
CA GLY A 77 -13.49 -4.39 -6.64
C GLY A 77 -12.64 -4.87 -5.45
N LEU A 78 -11.87 -3.97 -4.84
CA LEU A 78 -11.01 -4.28 -3.70
C LEU A 78 -11.82 -4.74 -2.47
N ASP A 79 -12.96 -4.14 -2.20
CA ASP A 79 -13.85 -4.51 -1.09
C ASP A 79 -14.40 -5.93 -1.24
N VAL A 80 -14.59 -6.41 -2.47
CA VAL A 80 -14.96 -7.81 -2.75
C VAL A 80 -13.78 -8.75 -2.58
N LEU A 81 -12.57 -8.38 -3.04
CA LEU A 81 -11.41 -9.28 -2.99
C LEU A 81 -10.75 -9.36 -1.60
N ARG A 82 -10.74 -8.26 -0.85
CA ARG A 82 -10.03 -8.13 0.43
C ARG A 82 -10.41 -9.20 1.47
N PRO A 83 -11.70 -9.56 1.68
CA PRO A 83 -12.09 -10.60 2.63
C PRO A 83 -11.49 -11.98 2.34
N HIS A 84 -11.11 -12.24 1.07
CA HIS A 84 -10.59 -13.52 0.60
C HIS A 84 -9.06 -13.61 0.61
N LEU A 85 -8.36 -12.56 1.04
CA LEU A 85 -6.93 -12.62 1.24
C LEU A 85 -6.57 -13.60 2.38
N PRO A 86 -5.50 -14.40 2.22
CA PRO A 86 -5.05 -15.30 3.26
C PRO A 86 -4.68 -14.49 4.51
N LYS A 87 -5.37 -14.77 5.62
CA LYS A 87 -5.09 -14.15 6.91
C LYS A 87 -4.19 -15.08 7.71
N ASP A 88 -2.99 -14.61 8.04
CA ASP A 88 -2.19 -15.29 9.03
C ASP A 88 -2.84 -15.08 10.40
N ALA A 89 -3.39 -16.16 10.96
CA ALA A 89 -4.02 -16.17 12.27
C ALA A 89 -3.00 -16.00 13.43
N SER A 90 -1.70 -15.88 13.12
CA SER A 90 -0.71 -15.45 14.10
C SER A 90 -1.00 -14.00 14.46
N ARG A 91 -1.76 -13.82 15.55
CA ARG A 91 -1.93 -12.52 16.22
C ARG A 91 -0.58 -12.05 16.76
N GLY A 92 0.28 -11.57 15.88
CA GLY A 92 1.49 -10.87 16.24
C GLY A 92 1.10 -9.44 16.58
N SER A 93 1.12 -9.10 17.86
CA SER A 93 0.74 -7.78 18.42
C SER A 93 1.67 -6.62 18.02
N VAL A 94 2.38 -6.73 16.89
CA VAL A 94 3.31 -5.69 16.45
C VAL A 94 2.50 -4.59 15.78
N ALA A 95 2.50 -3.44 16.43
CA ALA A 95 1.88 -2.25 15.89
C ALA A 95 2.75 -1.66 14.76
N VAL A 96 2.08 -1.24 13.69
CA VAL A 96 2.66 -0.56 12.53
C VAL A 96 1.90 0.73 12.31
N VAL A 97 2.61 1.85 12.15
CA VAL A 97 2.01 3.12 11.73
C VAL A 97 2.20 3.28 10.24
N ILE A 98 1.17 3.70 9.51
CA ILE A 98 1.25 3.93 8.06
C ILE A 98 0.55 5.23 7.68
N GLY A 99 1.04 5.93 6.66
CA GLY A 99 0.44 7.18 6.18
C GLY A 99 1.07 7.69 4.88
N VAL A 100 0.34 8.56 4.18
CA VAL A 100 0.90 9.37 3.10
C VAL A 100 1.50 10.63 3.73
N VAL A 101 2.73 10.96 3.34
CA VAL A 101 3.44 12.11 3.90
C VAL A 101 2.75 13.44 3.55
N GLN A 102 3.04 14.47 4.32
CA GLN A 102 2.50 15.81 4.14
C GLN A 102 2.65 16.32 2.69
N GLY A 103 1.63 17.02 2.22
CA GLY A 103 1.52 17.60 0.88
C GLY A 103 1.11 16.60 -0.20
N ASP A 104 0.86 15.33 0.16
CA ASP A 104 0.48 14.27 -0.77
C ASP A 104 -0.79 13.55 -0.31
N THR A 105 -1.68 13.28 -1.27
CA THR A 105 -3.00 12.70 -1.06
C THR A 105 -3.18 11.32 -1.67
N HIS A 106 -2.17 10.80 -2.40
CA HIS A 106 -2.26 9.54 -3.13
C HIS A 106 -2.14 8.34 -2.18
N ASP A 107 -3.27 7.69 -1.90
CA ASP A 107 -3.40 6.70 -0.84
C ASP A 107 -3.68 5.27 -1.31
N ILE A 108 -3.88 5.04 -2.61
CA ILE A 108 -4.18 3.71 -3.18
C ILE A 108 -3.09 2.69 -2.81
N GLY A 109 -1.82 3.00 -3.12
CA GLY A 109 -0.69 2.13 -2.79
C GLY A 109 -0.54 1.90 -1.29
N LYS A 110 -0.73 2.96 -0.48
CA LYS A 110 -0.74 2.88 0.99
C LYS A 110 -1.82 1.93 1.50
N ASN A 111 -3.03 2.01 0.96
CA ASN A 111 -4.15 1.17 1.33
C ASN A 111 -3.89 -0.31 0.99
N LEU A 112 -3.24 -0.58 -0.15
CA LEU A 112 -2.83 -1.94 -0.49
C LEU A 112 -1.79 -2.48 0.49
N VAL A 113 -0.76 -1.70 0.85
CA VAL A 113 0.24 -2.07 1.87
C VAL A 113 -0.43 -2.34 3.21
N LYS A 114 -1.34 -1.48 3.65
CA LYS A 114 -2.13 -1.67 4.88
C LYS A 114 -2.86 -3.01 4.89
N ILE A 115 -3.57 -3.33 3.81
CA ILE A 115 -4.32 -4.59 3.68
C ILE A 115 -3.38 -5.80 3.79
N MET A 116 -2.21 -5.74 3.14
CA MET A 116 -1.23 -6.84 3.21
C MET A 116 -0.60 -6.97 4.60
N LEU A 117 -0.36 -5.88 5.30
CA LEU A 117 0.12 -5.89 6.68
C LEU A 117 -0.94 -6.48 7.64
N GLU A 118 -2.21 -6.09 7.49
CA GLU A 118 -3.31 -6.68 8.27
C GLU A 118 -3.47 -8.18 7.98
N ALA A 119 -3.40 -8.59 6.71
CA ALA A 119 -3.44 -10.00 6.30
C ALA A 119 -2.24 -10.79 6.85
N ALA A 120 -1.09 -10.12 6.99
CA ALA A 120 0.12 -10.65 7.62
C ALA A 120 0.05 -10.71 9.16
N GLY A 121 -1.06 -10.28 9.77
CA GLY A 121 -1.29 -10.36 11.21
C GLY A 121 -0.82 -9.16 12.03
N PHE A 122 -0.40 -8.06 11.38
CA PHE A 122 0.01 -6.83 12.07
C PHE A 122 -1.19 -6.00 12.55
N GLN A 123 -0.98 -5.23 13.62
CA GLN A 123 -1.93 -4.21 14.05
C GLN A 123 -1.59 -2.87 13.37
N VAL A 124 -2.36 -2.49 12.36
CA VAL A 124 -2.05 -1.32 11.53
C VAL A 124 -2.81 -0.07 12.01
N TYR A 125 -2.06 0.99 12.30
CA TYR A 125 -2.55 2.32 12.65
C TYR A 125 -2.34 3.27 11.47
N ASP A 126 -3.41 3.49 10.72
CA ASP A 126 -3.41 4.30 9.52
C ASP A 126 -3.70 5.77 9.86
N LEU A 127 -2.73 6.65 9.62
CA LEU A 127 -2.85 8.09 9.81
C LEU A 127 -3.54 8.78 8.61
N GLY A 128 -3.81 8.04 7.53
CA GLY A 128 -4.45 8.58 6.34
C GLY A 128 -3.45 9.24 5.41
N ARG A 129 -3.78 10.46 4.98
CA ARG A 129 -3.05 11.23 3.96
C ARG A 129 -2.77 12.65 4.43
N ASP A 130 -1.82 13.31 3.77
CA ASP A 130 -1.33 14.64 4.16
C ASP A 130 -0.88 14.71 5.63
N VAL A 131 -0.04 13.76 6.03
CA VAL A 131 0.35 13.57 7.43
C VAL A 131 1.68 14.25 7.73
N GLU A 132 1.65 15.16 8.70
CA GLU A 132 2.83 15.83 9.27
C GLU A 132 3.88 14.82 9.77
N PRO A 133 5.19 15.02 9.49
CA PRO A 133 6.26 14.11 9.93
C PRO A 133 6.22 13.77 11.43
N ARG A 134 5.92 14.77 12.27
CA ARG A 134 5.83 14.60 13.71
C ARG A 134 4.69 13.67 14.14
N ALA A 135 3.57 13.67 13.43
CA ALA A 135 2.42 12.83 13.77
C ALA A 135 2.75 11.34 13.66
N PHE A 136 3.63 10.95 12.72
CA PHE A 136 4.12 9.57 12.62
C PHE A 136 4.87 9.14 13.87
N VAL A 137 5.81 9.95 14.34
CA VAL A 137 6.65 9.64 15.51
C VAL A 137 5.80 9.60 16.79
N GLU A 138 4.92 10.58 17.00
CA GLU A 138 4.06 10.61 18.18
C GLU A 138 3.08 9.43 18.19
N LYS A 139 2.45 9.10 17.05
CA LYS A 139 1.57 7.93 16.98
C LYS A 139 2.35 6.66 17.23
N ALA A 140 3.55 6.52 16.67
CA ALA A 140 4.38 5.33 16.86
C ALA A 140 4.73 5.11 18.34
N LYS A 141 5.03 6.18 19.07
CA LYS A 141 5.24 6.14 20.52
C LYS A 141 3.97 5.79 21.29
N GLU A 142 2.84 6.43 20.95
CA GLU A 142 1.55 6.20 21.61
C GLU A 142 1.13 4.73 21.57
N VAL A 143 1.31 4.07 20.43
CA VAL A 143 0.84 2.70 20.19
C VAL A 143 1.92 1.63 20.36
N GLY A 144 3.15 2.04 20.69
CA GLY A 144 4.30 1.13 20.77
C GLY A 144 4.63 0.46 19.42
N ALA A 145 4.48 1.21 18.33
CA ALA A 145 4.78 0.70 16.99
C ALA A 145 6.26 0.43 16.80
N ARG A 146 6.56 -0.62 16.03
CA ARG A 146 7.94 -0.97 15.67
C ARG A 146 8.28 -0.64 14.23
N ILE A 147 7.28 -0.32 13.42
CA ILE A 147 7.43 0.03 12.02
C ILE A 147 6.64 1.30 11.74
N ILE A 148 7.26 2.23 11.01
CA ILE A 148 6.58 3.34 10.35
C ILE A 148 6.71 3.13 8.83
N CYS A 149 5.57 3.08 8.14
CA CYS A 149 5.47 2.97 6.69
C CYS A 149 5.10 4.33 6.09
N LEU A 150 5.94 4.88 5.22
CA LEU A 150 5.73 6.18 4.58
C LEU A 150 5.49 5.99 3.07
N SER A 151 4.43 6.63 2.57
CA SER A 151 4.06 6.62 1.15
C SER A 151 4.13 8.03 0.56
N THR A 152 4.58 8.14 -0.69
CA THR A 152 4.48 9.34 -1.54
C THR A 152 4.39 8.95 -3.01
N LEU A 153 3.61 9.66 -3.81
CA LEU A 153 3.65 9.57 -5.26
C LEU A 153 4.28 10.82 -5.91
N MET A 154 4.60 11.85 -5.12
CA MET A 154 5.12 13.12 -5.62
C MET A 154 6.58 13.35 -5.21
N THR A 155 7.45 13.64 -6.17
CA THR A 155 8.87 13.97 -5.91
C THR A 155 9.03 15.16 -4.97
N THR A 156 8.10 16.12 -5.03
CA THR A 156 8.09 17.33 -4.20
C THR A 156 7.87 17.03 -2.72
N THR A 157 7.23 15.92 -2.35
CA THR A 157 6.90 15.57 -0.96
C THR A 157 7.84 14.52 -0.36
N MET A 158 8.76 13.96 -1.15
CA MET A 158 9.74 12.96 -0.67
C MET A 158 10.54 13.44 0.54
N HIS A 159 10.89 14.73 0.61
CA HIS A 159 11.65 15.30 1.71
C HIS A 159 11.00 15.10 3.10
N ASN A 160 9.67 14.95 3.16
CA ASN A 160 8.95 14.65 4.40
C ASN A 160 9.28 13.26 4.94
N MET A 161 9.69 12.31 4.09
CA MET A 161 10.19 11.01 4.54
C MET A 161 11.48 11.16 5.34
N LYS A 162 12.41 11.98 4.85
CA LYS A 162 13.66 12.29 5.56
C LYS A 162 13.38 12.95 6.91
N ALA A 163 12.41 13.87 6.97
CA ALA A 163 12.02 14.53 8.20
C ALA A 163 11.57 13.54 9.28
N VAL A 164 10.79 12.51 8.94
CA VAL A 164 10.41 11.44 9.89
C VAL A 164 11.63 10.67 10.39
N VAL A 165 12.55 10.30 9.50
CA VAL A 165 13.79 9.57 9.87
C VAL A 165 14.67 10.41 10.80
N ASP A 166 14.82 11.71 10.49
CA ASP A 166 15.62 12.61 11.33
C ASP A 166 14.99 12.82 12.70
N LEU A 167 13.66 12.97 12.79
CA LEU A 167 12.95 13.09 14.07
C LEU A 167 13.14 11.84 14.95
N LEU A 168 13.09 10.64 14.37
CA LEU A 168 13.38 9.41 15.13
C LEU A 168 14.82 9.41 15.66
N ARG A 169 15.78 9.93 14.88
CA ARG A 169 17.18 10.04 15.29
C ARG A 169 17.38 11.07 16.40
N GLU A 170 16.72 12.21 16.30
CA GLU A 170 16.74 13.28 17.31
C GLU A 170 16.15 12.82 18.65
N GLU A 171 15.11 11.98 18.61
CA GLU A 171 14.49 11.39 19.80
C GLU A 171 15.17 10.11 20.30
N GLY A 172 16.21 9.61 19.61
CA GLY A 172 16.94 8.39 20.01
C GLY A 172 16.14 7.10 19.82
N LEU A 173 15.19 7.09 18.87
CA LEU A 173 14.26 5.98 18.61
C LEU A 173 14.63 5.13 17.38
N GLN A 174 15.68 5.48 16.65
CA GLN A 174 16.08 4.81 15.39
C GLN A 174 16.42 3.31 15.55
N ASP A 175 16.79 2.89 16.75
CA ASP A 175 17.08 1.47 17.05
C ASP A 175 15.81 0.70 17.44
N GLN A 176 14.75 1.39 17.86
CA GLN A 176 13.49 0.81 18.34
C GLN A 176 12.42 0.75 17.25
N ILE A 177 12.36 1.78 16.41
CA ILE A 177 11.35 1.98 15.36
C ILE A 177 12.03 1.98 14.01
N LYS A 178 11.59 1.09 13.13
CA LYS A 178 12.12 0.95 11.77
C LYS A 178 11.26 1.69 10.76
N VAL A 179 11.89 2.37 9.81
CA VAL A 179 11.21 3.13 8.76
C VAL A 179 11.29 2.41 7.43
N MET A 180 10.12 2.10 6.87
CA MET A 180 9.96 1.58 5.52
C MET A 180 9.33 2.65 4.63
N ILE A 181 9.90 2.87 3.46
CA ILE A 181 9.41 3.86 2.49
C ILE A 181 8.98 3.19 1.18
N GLY A 182 8.02 3.79 0.49
CA GLY A 182 7.55 3.32 -0.81
C GLY A 182 6.78 4.38 -1.60
N GLY A 183 6.35 3.99 -2.79
CA GLY A 183 5.64 4.84 -3.75
C GLY A 183 6.46 5.15 -5.00
N GLY A 184 5.79 5.61 -6.06
CA GLY A 184 6.32 5.67 -7.43
C GLY A 184 7.69 6.35 -7.61
N PRO A 185 7.94 7.55 -7.04
CA PRO A 185 9.22 8.23 -7.23
C PRO A 185 10.33 7.75 -6.28
N VAL A 186 10.03 6.82 -5.37
CA VAL A 186 10.97 6.36 -4.34
C VAL A 186 11.84 5.22 -4.87
N SER A 187 13.07 5.13 -4.39
CA SER A 187 14.01 4.07 -4.75
C SER A 187 14.83 3.59 -3.56
N GLN A 188 15.48 2.44 -3.71
CA GLN A 188 16.46 1.93 -2.73
C GLN A 188 17.60 2.92 -2.49
N ALA A 189 18.05 3.63 -3.53
CA ALA A 189 19.09 4.64 -3.41
C ALA A 189 18.63 5.81 -2.54
N TYR A 190 17.38 6.25 -2.69
CA TYR A 190 16.80 7.29 -1.87
C TYR A 190 16.63 6.85 -0.39
N ALA A 191 16.16 5.61 -0.15
CA ALA A 191 16.09 5.06 1.20
C ALA A 191 17.44 5.09 1.92
N ALA A 192 18.50 4.64 1.24
CA ALA A 192 19.85 4.69 1.77
C ALA A 192 20.34 6.12 2.03
N GLN A 193 20.03 7.06 1.13
CA GLN A 193 20.39 8.46 1.26
C GLN A 193 19.77 9.12 2.50
N ILE A 194 18.50 8.84 2.80
CA ILE A 194 17.81 9.44 3.95
C ILE A 194 18.02 8.66 5.25
N GLY A 195 18.53 7.43 5.16
CA GLY A 195 18.72 6.53 6.30
C GLY A 195 17.45 5.78 6.72
N ALA A 196 16.53 5.52 5.80
CA ALA A 196 15.40 4.62 6.04
C ALA A 196 15.89 3.15 6.06
N ASP A 197 15.26 2.31 6.87
CA ASP A 197 15.66 0.90 7.04
C ASP A 197 15.26 0.03 5.85
N ALA A 198 14.23 0.42 5.09
CA ALA A 198 13.81 -0.31 3.90
C ALA A 198 13.14 0.54 2.84
N TYR A 199 13.30 0.11 1.59
CA TYR A 199 12.44 0.42 0.47
C TYR A 199 11.78 -0.87 -0.01
N THR A 200 10.50 -0.79 -0.37
CA THR A 200 9.78 -1.92 -0.96
C THR A 200 9.06 -1.50 -2.23
N THR A 201 9.08 -2.38 -3.22
CA THR A 201 8.57 -2.13 -4.57
C THR A 201 7.05 -2.28 -4.66
N ASP A 202 6.47 -3.10 -3.79
CA ASP A 202 5.05 -3.42 -3.79
C ASP A 202 4.56 -3.85 -2.39
N ALA A 203 3.25 -4.04 -2.27
CA ALA A 203 2.61 -4.37 -1.00
C ALA A 203 2.95 -5.76 -0.45
N ALA A 204 3.24 -6.75 -1.30
CA ALA A 204 3.65 -8.07 -0.81
C ALA A 204 5.09 -8.01 -0.27
N ALA A 205 5.97 -7.30 -0.97
CA ALA A 205 7.33 -7.03 -0.50
C ALA A 205 7.31 -6.28 0.84
N ALA A 206 6.44 -5.28 1.00
CA ALA A 206 6.25 -4.55 2.26
C ALA A 206 5.85 -5.47 3.42
N ALA A 207 4.84 -6.32 3.22
CA ALA A 207 4.40 -7.28 4.24
C ALA A 207 5.48 -8.34 4.54
N GLY A 208 6.17 -8.83 3.51
CA GLY A 208 7.26 -9.80 3.65
C GLY A 208 8.44 -9.23 4.45
N TRP A 209 8.85 -8.00 4.15
CA TRP A 209 9.90 -7.31 4.89
C TRP A 209 9.51 -7.09 6.36
N ALA A 210 8.29 -6.62 6.62
CA ALA A 210 7.79 -6.42 7.97
C ALA A 210 7.81 -7.72 8.80
N LYS A 211 7.39 -8.85 8.21
CA LYS A 211 7.48 -10.17 8.86
C LYS A 211 8.93 -10.55 9.18
N GLY A 212 9.84 -10.35 8.22
CA GLY A 212 11.26 -10.62 8.39
C GLY A 212 11.88 -9.82 9.54
N MET A 213 11.53 -8.53 9.64
CA MET A 213 12.00 -7.65 10.71
C MET A 213 11.57 -8.15 12.09
N VAL A 214 10.30 -8.51 12.26
CA VAL A 214 9.78 -9.03 13.53
C VAL A 214 10.43 -10.35 13.91
N ALA A 215 10.62 -11.25 12.95
CA ALA A 215 11.25 -12.55 13.19
C ALA A 215 12.73 -12.43 13.59
N ALA A 216 13.44 -11.41 13.11
CA ALA A 216 14.82 -11.14 13.50
C ALA A 216 14.91 -10.65 14.96
N SER A 217 14.00 -9.78 15.40
CA SER A 217 14.00 -9.25 16.77
C SER A 217 13.51 -10.22 17.86
N GLN A 218 12.91 -11.36 17.49
CA GLN A 218 12.51 -12.40 18.47
C GLN A 218 13.62 -13.42 18.74
N LYS A 219 14.73 -13.35 18.00
CA LYS A 219 15.88 -14.26 18.14
C LYS A 219 17.02 -13.67 18.99
N GLU A 220 16.87 -12.43 19.44
CA GLU A 220 17.76 -11.74 20.39
C GLU A 220 17.15 -11.80 21.80
#